data_AF-A0AAD7HEI4-F1
#
_entry.id   AF-A0AAD7HEI4-F1
#
_cell.length_a   1.000
_cell.length_b   1.000
_cell.length_c   1.000
_cell.angle_alpha   90.00
_cell.angle_beta   90.00
_cell.angle_gamma   90.00
#
_symmetry.space_group_name_H-M   'P 1'
#
loop_
_entity.id
_entity.type
_entity.pdbx_description
1 polymer ?
#
loop_
_entity_poly.entity_id
_entity_poly.type
_entity_poly.pdbx_seq_one_letter_code
_entity_poly.pdbx_strand_id
1 'polypeptide(L)'
;MPGVAIPHLPASLQGVVNLPANLQDPPSRTELGRVSNLANHAGSQRKDNIITDDDLGMVVGFQQEVSTAYGAAALGNAIALAVGIGPGGLAGAIAAAVGPAVAAAVGPAIAAALAPVIQRLDNIETKLNRTLSFAAAAHNRHQVDGNLPNRSFEVVPFTDGTMPPAALPNLVNIDIIRQLSDVDTRAYYRGYGGTANNLSMPKKREFIRVAVGCTVEL
;
A
#
# COMPACT_ATOMS: atom_id res chain seq x y z
N MET A 1 -11.86 21.21 13.67
CA MET A 1 -11.72 20.42 12.43
C MET A 1 -12.90 20.74 11.51
N PRO A 2 -12.72 20.94 10.19
CA PRO A 2 -13.85 21.02 9.28
C PRO A 2 -14.64 19.71 9.35
N GLY A 3 -15.97 19.78 9.43
CA GLY A 3 -16.83 18.60 9.55
C GLY A 3 -16.55 17.61 8.43
N VAL A 4 -16.06 16.42 8.79
CA VAL A 4 -15.88 15.32 7.84
C VAL A 4 -17.28 14.80 7.51
N ALA A 5 -17.92 15.40 6.51
CA ALA A 5 -19.06 14.78 5.87
C ALA A 5 -18.52 13.52 5.18
N ILE A 6 -18.92 12.33 5.65
CA ILE A 6 -18.61 11.07 4.95
C ILE A 6 -19.50 11.07 3.70
N PRO A 7 -18.98 11.38 2.50
CA PRO A 7 -19.80 11.83 1.37
C PRO A 7 -20.72 10.74 0.78
N HIS A 8 -20.59 9.51 1.27
CA HIS A 8 -21.24 8.33 0.71
C HIS A 8 -21.98 7.46 1.74
N LEU A 9 -22.19 7.95 2.97
CA LEU A 9 -23.04 7.22 3.90
C LEU A 9 -24.46 7.13 3.32
N PRO A 10 -25.00 5.93 3.01
CA PRO A 10 -26.37 5.80 2.54
C PRO A 10 -27.33 6.41 3.57
N ALA A 11 -28.43 6.99 3.09
CA ALA A 11 -29.40 7.69 3.95
C ALA A 11 -29.92 6.82 5.11
N SER A 12 -29.93 5.49 4.92
CA SER A 12 -30.25 4.50 5.94
C SER A 12 -29.30 4.53 7.14
N LEU A 13 -28.02 4.84 6.95
CA LEU A 13 -27.02 4.95 8.01
C LEU A 13 -26.96 6.36 8.61
N GLN A 14 -27.29 7.40 7.83
CA GLN A 14 -27.36 8.79 8.32
C GLN A 14 -28.48 8.97 9.36
N GLY A 15 -29.58 8.22 9.24
CA GLY A 15 -30.72 8.31 10.17
C GLY A 15 -30.55 7.53 11.48
N VAL A 16 -29.65 6.54 11.54
CA VAL A 16 -29.48 5.65 12.71
C VAL A 16 -28.64 6.33 13.79
N VAL A 17 -27.71 7.19 13.38
CA VAL A 17 -26.80 7.87 14.30
C VAL A 17 -26.86 9.34 13.96
N ASN A 18 -27.73 10.09 14.65
CA ASN A 18 -27.75 11.55 14.64
C ASN A 18 -26.39 12.07 15.15
N LEU A 19 -25.38 12.01 14.30
CA LEU A 19 -24.08 12.60 14.51
C LEU A 19 -24.28 14.12 14.41
N PRO A 20 -23.79 14.90 15.37
CA PRO A 20 -23.88 16.34 15.26
C PRO A 20 -23.17 16.79 13.97
N ALA A 21 -23.74 17.77 13.28
CA ALA A 21 -23.18 18.33 12.05
C ALA A 21 -21.73 18.83 12.23
N ASN A 22 -21.34 19.14 13.46
CA ASN A 22 -19.97 19.41 13.87
C ASN A 22 -19.64 18.57 15.10
N LEU A 23 -18.60 17.74 15.02
CA LEU A 23 -18.02 17.11 16.21
C LEU A 23 -17.45 18.20 17.12
N GLN A 24 -17.70 18.08 18.43
CA GLN A 24 -17.03 18.93 19.42
C GLN A 24 -15.54 18.61 19.47
N ASP A 25 -14.72 19.62 19.77
CA ASP A 25 -13.29 19.45 20.04
C ASP A 25 -13.02 19.78 21.52
N PRO A 26 -12.77 18.78 22.38
CA PRO A 26 -12.72 17.34 22.10
C PRO A 26 -14.11 16.67 22.05
N PRO A 27 -14.25 15.50 21.40
CA PRO A 27 -15.52 14.77 21.34
C PRO A 27 -15.92 14.25 22.73
N SER A 28 -17.22 14.10 22.94
CA SER A 28 -17.83 13.57 24.15
C SER A 28 -17.90 12.04 24.16
N ARG A 29 -18.08 11.45 25.34
CA ARG A 29 -18.30 9.99 25.49
C ARG A 29 -19.55 9.52 24.74
N THR A 30 -20.57 10.38 24.69
CA THR A 30 -21.83 10.10 23.98
C THR A 30 -21.60 10.08 22.47
N GLU A 31 -20.78 10.97 21.92
CA GLU A 31 -20.38 10.93 20.50
C GLU A 31 -19.57 9.67 20.18
N LEU A 32 -18.64 9.28 21.06
CA LEU A 32 -17.90 8.02 20.89
C LEU A 32 -18.82 6.79 20.84
N GLY A 33 -19.81 6.73 21.75
CA GLY A 33 -20.81 5.65 21.75
C GLY A 33 -21.66 5.63 20.48
N ARG A 34 -22.03 6.81 19.96
CA ARG A 34 -22.77 6.95 18.71
C ARG A 34 -21.97 6.41 17.51
N VAL A 35 -20.70 6.79 17.39
CA VAL A 35 -19.85 6.32 16.29
C VAL A 35 -19.54 4.83 16.38
N SER A 36 -19.35 4.29 17.59
CA SER A 36 -19.21 2.84 17.80
C SER A 36 -20.46 2.05 17.35
N ASN A 37 -21.64 2.57 17.68
CA ASN A 37 -22.90 1.97 17.22
C ASN A 37 -23.07 2.05 15.70
N LEU A 38 -22.62 3.15 15.07
CA LEU A 38 -22.59 3.28 13.60
C LEU A 38 -21.74 2.17 12.97
N ALA A 39 -20.52 1.96 13.48
CA ALA A 39 -19.61 0.93 12.96
C ALA A 39 -20.16 -0.49 13.12
N ASN A 40 -20.76 -0.80 14.28
CA ASN A 40 -21.41 -2.09 14.50
C ASN A 40 -22.59 -2.29 13.55
N HIS A 41 -23.40 -1.25 13.33
CA HIS A 41 -24.54 -1.31 12.44
C HIS A 41 -24.10 -1.45 10.97
N ALA A 42 -23.11 -0.69 10.52
CA ALA A 42 -22.49 -0.85 9.21
C ALA A 42 -21.96 -2.28 9.01
N GLY A 43 -21.27 -2.83 10.01
CA GLY A 43 -20.81 -4.22 10.00
C GLY A 43 -21.93 -5.26 9.84
N SER A 44 -23.12 -5.01 10.43
CA SER A 44 -24.30 -5.87 10.18
C SER A 44 -24.86 -5.70 8.77
N GLN A 45 -24.97 -4.47 8.26
CA GLN A 45 -25.51 -4.17 6.93
C GLN A 45 -24.62 -4.70 5.78
N ARG A 46 -23.31 -4.83 6.02
CA ARG A 46 -22.39 -5.49 5.08
C ARG A 46 -22.75 -6.96 4.86
N LYS A 47 -23.19 -7.67 5.90
CA LYS A 47 -23.60 -9.09 5.77
C LYS A 47 -24.81 -9.26 4.85
N ASP A 48 -25.62 -8.21 4.75
CA ASP A 48 -26.81 -8.15 3.90
C ASP A 48 -26.51 -7.53 2.51
N ASN A 49 -25.23 -7.28 2.18
CA ASN A 49 -24.77 -6.62 0.94
C ASN A 49 -25.37 -5.22 0.69
N ILE A 50 -25.77 -4.52 1.74
CA ILE A 50 -26.41 -3.19 1.65
C ILE A 50 -25.36 -2.07 1.54
N ILE A 51 -24.14 -2.30 2.03
CA ILE A 51 -23.01 -1.35 1.95
C ILE A 51 -21.76 -2.04 1.41
N THR A 52 -20.85 -1.26 0.82
CA THR A 52 -19.59 -1.76 0.24
C THR A 52 -18.48 -1.88 1.29
N ASP A 53 -17.40 -2.57 0.93
CA ASP A 53 -16.19 -2.64 1.77
C ASP A 53 -15.55 -1.26 1.99
N ASP A 54 -15.66 -0.36 1.00
CA ASP A 54 -15.17 1.03 1.10
C ASP A 54 -16.00 1.85 2.10
N ASP A 55 -17.32 1.67 2.11
CA ASP A 55 -18.21 2.32 3.09
C ASP A 55 -17.88 1.89 4.52
N LEU A 56 -17.64 0.60 4.73
CA LEU A 56 -17.23 0.08 6.02
C LEU A 56 -15.85 0.63 6.43
N GLY A 57 -14.92 0.71 5.49
CA GLY A 57 -13.59 1.30 5.71
C GLY A 57 -13.66 2.75 6.19
N MET A 58 -14.51 3.56 5.56
CA MET A 58 -14.72 4.96 5.97
C MET A 58 -15.32 5.08 7.38
N VAL A 59 -16.33 4.27 7.72
CA VAL A 59 -16.97 4.31 9.04
C VAL A 59 -16.00 3.88 10.15
N VAL A 60 -15.21 2.83 9.90
CA VAL A 60 -14.20 2.36 10.85
C VAL A 60 -13.07 3.38 11.01
N GLY A 61 -12.63 4.02 9.92
CA GLY A 61 -11.65 5.12 9.97
C GLY A 61 -12.15 6.28 10.82
N PHE A 62 -13.39 6.71 10.60
CA PHE A 62 -14.01 7.78 11.39
C PHE A 62 -14.17 7.40 12.87
N GLN A 63 -14.53 6.15 13.18
CA GLN A 63 -14.56 5.65 14.57
C GLN A 63 -13.19 5.74 15.23
N GLN A 64 -12.14 5.37 14.51
CA GLN A 64 -10.78 5.43 15.02
C GLN A 64 -10.37 6.87 15.36
N GLU A 65 -10.63 7.82 14.47
CA GLU A 65 -10.33 9.25 14.68
C GLU A 65 -11.04 9.81 15.93
N VAL A 66 -12.35 9.55 16.07
CA VAL A 66 -13.13 10.01 17.23
C VAL A 66 -12.66 9.35 18.53
N SER A 67 -12.29 8.06 18.47
CA SER A 67 -11.75 7.33 19.63
C SER A 67 -10.41 7.88 20.09
N THR A 68 -9.52 8.19 19.15
CA THR A 68 -8.20 8.79 19.44
C THR A 68 -8.35 10.19 20.04
N ALA A 69 -9.22 11.04 19.48
CA ALA A 69 -9.47 12.37 19.99
C ALA A 69 -10.09 12.35 21.40
N TYR A 70 -11.07 11.47 21.66
CA TYR A 70 -11.64 11.28 22.99
C TYR A 70 -10.60 10.79 24.00
N GLY A 71 -9.79 9.79 23.62
CA GLY A 71 -8.76 9.22 24.49
C GLY A 71 -7.70 10.24 24.90
N ALA A 72 -7.24 11.07 23.96
CA ALA A 72 -6.29 12.16 24.23
C ALA A 72 -6.86 13.17 25.24
N ALA A 73 -8.13 13.56 25.07
CA ALA A 73 -8.80 14.49 25.97
C ALA A 73 -9.06 13.92 27.36
N ALA A 74 -9.51 12.66 27.44
CA ALA A 74 -9.73 11.97 28.71
C ALA A 74 -8.44 11.80 29.50
N LEU A 75 -7.33 11.46 28.82
CA LEU A 75 -6.01 11.38 29.42
C LEU A 75 -5.54 12.76 29.93
N GLY A 76 -5.70 13.81 29.12
CA GLY A 76 -5.38 15.18 29.50
C GLY A 76 -6.13 15.62 30.77
N ASN A 77 -7.42 15.31 30.85
CA ASN A 77 -8.27 15.63 32.01
C ASN A 77 -7.88 14.83 33.26
N ALA A 78 -7.60 13.53 33.13
CA ALA A 78 -7.17 12.70 34.26
C ALA A 78 -5.84 13.18 34.86
N ILE A 79 -4.90 13.60 34.01
CA ILE A 79 -3.61 14.15 34.45
C ILE A 79 -3.81 15.54 35.09
N ALA A 80 -4.64 16.41 34.52
CA ALA A 80 -4.94 17.73 35.11
C ALA A 80 -5.54 17.60 36.52
N LEU A 81 -6.42 16.62 36.74
CA LEU A 81 -7.01 16.32 38.03
C LEU A 81 -5.98 15.77 39.04
N ALA A 82 -5.08 14.89 38.60
CA ALA A 82 -4.03 14.31 39.44
C ALA A 82 -2.98 15.35 39.89
N VAL A 83 -2.79 16.44 39.14
CA VAL A 83 -1.79 17.48 39.43
C VAL A 83 -2.42 18.75 40.03
N GLY A 84 -3.75 18.82 40.14
CA GLY A 84 -4.47 19.90 40.84
C GLY A 84 -4.49 21.24 40.12
N ILE A 85 -4.41 21.25 38.79
CA ILE A 85 -4.32 22.48 37.97
C ILE A 85 -5.59 22.66 37.14
N GLY A 86 -6.16 23.87 37.16
CA GLY A 86 -7.41 24.20 36.47
C GLY A 86 -7.35 24.07 34.93
N PRO A 87 -8.52 23.97 34.26
CA PRO A 87 -8.59 23.68 32.84
C PRO A 87 -8.15 24.89 32.00
N GLY A 88 -7.21 24.68 31.06
CA GLY A 88 -6.92 25.63 29.97
C GLY A 88 -5.44 25.87 29.61
N GLY A 89 -4.50 25.71 30.56
CA GLY A 89 -3.07 26.00 30.31
C GLY A 89 -2.16 24.78 30.26
N LEU A 90 -2.49 23.73 31.03
CA LEU A 90 -1.61 22.56 31.21
C LEU A 90 -1.79 21.49 30.13
N ALA A 91 -2.95 21.42 29.47
CA ALA A 91 -3.21 20.43 28.43
C ALA A 91 -2.26 20.59 27.22
N GLY A 92 -1.94 21.83 26.83
CA GLY A 92 -0.95 22.11 25.79
C GLY A 92 0.48 21.76 26.22
N ALA A 93 0.85 22.05 27.46
CA ALA A 93 2.17 21.72 28.02
C ALA A 93 2.36 20.20 28.24
N ILE A 94 1.31 19.49 28.66
CA ILE A 94 1.30 18.03 28.80
C ILE A 94 1.30 17.35 27.44
N ALA A 95 0.52 17.82 26.46
CA ALA A 95 0.59 17.27 25.10
C ALA A 95 2.01 17.43 24.50
N ALA A 96 2.66 18.56 24.75
CA ALA A 96 4.04 18.82 24.33
C ALA A 96 5.09 17.99 25.08
N ALA A 97 4.86 17.64 26.36
CA ALA A 97 5.82 16.89 27.18
C ALA A 97 5.59 15.36 27.16
N VAL A 98 4.34 14.93 27.24
CA VAL A 98 3.91 13.52 27.33
C VAL A 98 3.70 12.91 25.95
N GLY A 99 3.28 13.69 24.95
CA GLY A 99 3.14 13.20 23.57
C GLY A 99 4.44 12.58 23.03
N PRO A 100 5.59 13.27 23.10
CA PRO A 100 6.88 12.71 22.72
C PRO A 100 7.30 11.52 23.59
N ALA A 101 7.02 11.54 24.89
CA ALA A 101 7.38 10.45 25.81
C ALA A 101 6.57 9.17 25.56
N VAL A 102 5.26 9.29 25.29
CA VAL A 102 4.39 8.17 24.92
C VAL A 102 4.72 7.67 23.52
N ALA A 103 4.99 8.57 22.55
CA ALA A 103 5.47 8.17 21.24
C ALA A 103 6.81 7.43 21.31
N ALA A 104 7.73 7.87 22.18
CA ALA A 104 9.01 7.21 22.39
C ALA A 104 8.88 5.85 23.12
N ALA A 105 7.91 5.70 24.02
CA ALA A 105 7.70 4.45 24.76
C ALA A 105 6.88 3.41 23.98
N VAL A 106 5.82 3.84 23.30
CA VAL A 106 4.86 2.97 22.61
C VAL A 106 5.25 2.77 21.14
N GLY A 107 5.88 3.77 20.51
CA GLY A 107 6.34 3.71 19.13
C GLY A 107 7.21 2.48 18.82
N PRO A 108 8.24 2.17 19.63
CA PRO A 108 9.05 0.97 19.42
C PRO A 108 8.26 -0.33 19.54
N ALA A 109 7.30 -0.41 20.47
CA ALA A 109 6.46 -1.60 20.65
C ALA A 109 5.51 -1.81 19.46
N ILE A 110 4.89 -0.73 18.94
CA ILE A 110 4.07 -0.77 17.73
C ILE A 110 4.94 -1.13 16.51
N ALA A 111 6.11 -0.52 16.37
CA ALA A 111 7.03 -0.82 15.28
C ALA A 111 7.49 -2.29 15.31
N ALA A 112 7.79 -2.84 16.50
CA ALA A 112 8.15 -4.24 16.68
C ALA A 112 6.98 -5.19 16.35
N ALA A 113 5.75 -4.82 16.72
CA ALA A 113 4.56 -5.61 16.41
C ALA A 113 4.21 -5.58 14.90
N LEU A 114 4.46 -4.46 14.22
CA LEU A 114 4.19 -4.29 12.78
C LEU A 114 5.32 -4.80 11.87
N ALA A 115 6.57 -4.85 12.36
CA ALA A 115 7.72 -5.37 11.63
C ALA A 115 7.45 -6.72 10.92
N PRO A 116 6.89 -7.77 11.57
CA PRO A 116 6.59 -9.02 10.88
C PRO A 116 5.50 -8.87 9.81
N VAL A 117 4.55 -7.94 9.97
CA VAL A 117 3.51 -7.68 8.97
C VAL A 117 4.12 -7.01 7.74
N ILE A 118 4.95 -5.98 7.93
CA ILE A 118 5.68 -5.29 6.86
C ILE A 118 6.54 -6.31 6.10
N GLN A 119 7.33 -7.12 6.83
CA GLN A 119 8.14 -8.16 6.22
C GLN A 119 7.30 -9.17 5.42
N ARG A 120 6.09 -9.52 5.87
CA ARG A 120 5.19 -10.40 5.12
C ARG A 120 4.66 -9.74 3.85
N LEU A 121 4.36 -8.44 3.88
CA LEU A 121 3.94 -7.67 2.71
C LEU A 121 5.06 -7.61 1.67
N ASP A 122 6.29 -7.28 2.08
CA ASP A 122 7.46 -7.27 1.19
C ASP A 122 7.70 -8.64 0.53
N ASN A 123 7.50 -9.72 1.30
CA ASN A 123 7.59 -11.08 0.78
C ASN A 123 6.48 -11.43 -0.21
N ILE A 124 5.25 -10.94 0.01
CA ILE A 124 4.12 -11.15 -0.91
C ILE A 124 4.38 -10.41 -2.22
N GLU A 125 4.82 -9.15 -2.15
CA GLU A 125 5.16 -8.35 -3.32
C GLU A 125 6.28 -9.02 -4.13
N THR A 126 7.34 -9.47 -3.46
CA THR A 126 8.43 -10.23 -4.10
C THR A 126 7.93 -11.48 -4.82
N LYS A 127 7.02 -12.24 -4.20
CA LYS A 127 6.43 -13.45 -4.81
C LYS A 127 5.55 -13.10 -6.00
N LEU A 128 4.72 -12.07 -5.89
CA LEU A 128 3.84 -11.62 -6.95
C LEU A 128 4.65 -11.18 -8.17
N ASN A 129 5.70 -10.38 -7.99
CA ASN A 129 6.56 -9.92 -9.07
C ASN A 129 7.28 -11.08 -9.77
N ARG A 130 7.73 -12.10 -9.02
CA ARG A 130 8.27 -13.33 -9.61
C ARG A 130 7.23 -14.08 -10.44
N THR A 131 6.00 -14.22 -9.93
CA THR A 131 4.90 -14.86 -10.68
C THR A 131 4.58 -14.11 -11.97
N LEU A 132 4.56 -12.77 -11.95
CA LEU A 132 4.37 -11.95 -13.15
C LEU A 132 5.49 -12.16 -14.16
N SER A 133 6.74 -12.22 -13.71
CA SER A 133 7.89 -12.51 -14.58
C SER A 133 7.79 -13.89 -15.24
N PHE A 134 7.41 -14.93 -14.48
CA PHE A 134 7.18 -16.25 -15.04
C PHE A 134 5.99 -16.29 -16.01
N ALA A 135 4.89 -15.61 -15.69
CA ALA A 135 3.71 -15.54 -16.54
C ALA A 135 4.01 -14.87 -17.88
N ALA A 136 4.67 -13.71 -17.86
CA ALA A 136 5.09 -12.99 -19.06
C ALA A 136 6.07 -13.82 -19.89
N ALA A 137 7.08 -14.42 -19.28
CA ALA A 137 8.03 -15.28 -20.00
C ALA A 137 7.34 -16.54 -20.59
N ALA A 138 6.38 -17.13 -19.89
CA ALA A 138 5.60 -18.27 -20.38
C ALA A 138 4.69 -17.85 -21.56
N HIS A 139 4.03 -16.69 -21.47
CA HIS A 139 3.28 -16.11 -22.58
C HIS A 139 4.17 -15.93 -23.81
N ASN A 140 5.34 -15.32 -23.64
CA ASN A 140 6.29 -15.05 -24.72
C ASN A 140 6.77 -16.32 -25.43
N ARG A 141 6.91 -17.44 -24.71
CA ARG A 141 7.25 -18.75 -25.32
C ARG A 141 6.20 -19.22 -26.34
N HIS A 142 4.94 -18.85 -26.16
CA HIS A 142 3.86 -19.18 -27.08
C HIS A 142 3.81 -18.26 -28.31
N GLN A 143 4.50 -17.11 -28.27
CA GLN A 143 4.49 -16.10 -29.34
C GLN A 143 5.62 -16.27 -30.37
N VAL A 144 6.45 -17.32 -30.23
CA VAL A 144 7.58 -17.65 -31.14
C VAL A 144 8.62 -16.53 -31.24
N ASP A 145 8.37 -15.54 -32.10
CA ASP A 145 9.26 -14.40 -32.38
C ASP A 145 8.68 -13.03 -31.97
N GLY A 146 7.38 -12.97 -31.60
CA GLY A 146 6.71 -11.74 -31.19
C GLY A 146 6.39 -10.78 -32.36
N ASN A 147 6.63 -11.17 -33.61
CA ASN A 147 6.43 -10.32 -34.79
C ASN A 147 5.02 -10.42 -35.39
N LEU A 148 4.22 -11.40 -34.96
CA LEU A 148 2.86 -11.57 -35.44
C LEU A 148 1.93 -10.44 -34.95
N PRO A 149 0.99 -9.93 -35.79
CA PRO A 149 0.01 -8.95 -35.36
C PRO A 149 -0.80 -9.45 -34.15
N ASN A 150 -0.90 -8.64 -33.10
CA ASN A 150 -1.57 -8.95 -31.83
C ASN A 150 -0.94 -10.10 -31.03
N ARG A 151 0.32 -10.43 -31.29
CA ARG A 151 1.08 -11.52 -30.65
C ARG A 151 2.48 -11.06 -30.25
N SER A 152 2.60 -9.82 -29.82
CA SER A 152 3.85 -9.27 -29.29
C SER A 152 4.18 -9.88 -27.92
N PHE A 153 5.46 -9.87 -27.56
CA PHE A 153 5.88 -10.26 -26.23
C PHE A 153 5.36 -9.28 -25.18
N GLU A 154 4.99 -9.82 -24.04
CA GLU A 154 4.81 -9.08 -22.80
C GLU A 154 6.18 -8.70 -22.22
N VAL A 155 6.26 -7.50 -21.62
CA VAL A 155 7.50 -7.04 -20.99
C VAL A 155 7.73 -7.85 -19.72
N VAL A 156 8.86 -8.56 -19.67
CA VAL A 156 9.26 -9.38 -18.52
C VAL A 156 10.00 -8.51 -17.49
N PRO A 157 9.50 -8.37 -16.24
CA PRO A 157 10.22 -7.73 -15.14
C PRO A 157 11.59 -8.36 -14.91
N PHE A 158 12.51 -7.57 -14.35
CA PHE A 158 13.81 -8.03 -13.89
C PHE A 158 13.71 -9.04 -12.74
N THR A 159 14.83 -9.67 -12.39
CA THR A 159 14.88 -10.74 -11.37
C THR A 159 14.53 -10.22 -9.97
N ASP A 160 14.71 -8.93 -9.71
CA ASP A 160 14.29 -8.25 -8.49
C ASP A 160 12.79 -7.86 -8.50
N GLY A 161 12.09 -8.12 -9.60
CA GLY A 161 10.68 -7.80 -9.78
C GLY A 161 10.41 -6.41 -10.33
N THR A 162 11.43 -5.57 -10.50
CA THR A 162 11.25 -4.23 -11.05
C THR A 162 11.01 -4.29 -12.56
N MET A 163 10.20 -3.36 -13.06
CA MET A 163 10.02 -3.21 -14.52
C MET A 163 11.28 -2.62 -15.14
N PRO A 164 11.66 -3.01 -16.37
CA PRO A 164 12.72 -2.33 -17.11
C PRO A 164 12.45 -0.82 -17.15
N PRO A 165 13.45 0.04 -16.85
CA PRO A 165 13.29 1.48 -16.87
C PRO A 165 12.79 1.97 -18.24
N ALA A 166 12.00 3.04 -18.26
CA ALA A 166 11.47 3.62 -19.50
C ALA A 166 12.54 4.10 -20.51
N ALA A 167 13.79 4.27 -20.05
CA ALA A 167 14.93 4.58 -20.91
C ALA A 167 15.42 3.38 -21.74
N LEU A 168 15.05 2.15 -21.36
CA LEU A 168 15.37 0.94 -22.11
C LEU A 168 14.23 0.59 -23.09
N PRO A 169 14.54 0.09 -24.29
CA PRO A 169 13.54 -0.29 -25.26
C PRO A 169 12.76 -1.54 -24.83
N ASN A 170 11.43 -1.48 -24.82
CA ASN A 170 10.59 -2.64 -24.49
C ASN A 170 10.86 -3.83 -25.44
N LEU A 171 11.21 -4.99 -24.88
CA LEU A 171 11.55 -6.21 -25.63
C LEU A 171 10.30 -6.95 -26.12
N VAL A 172 9.51 -6.30 -26.98
CA VAL A 172 8.20 -6.80 -27.43
C VAL A 172 8.28 -7.76 -28.64
N ASN A 173 9.46 -7.98 -29.20
CA ASN A 173 9.72 -8.96 -30.26
C ASN A 173 11.23 -9.28 -30.36
N ILE A 174 11.59 -10.29 -31.16
CA ILE A 174 12.98 -10.74 -31.36
C ILE A 174 13.85 -9.70 -32.07
N ASP A 175 13.28 -8.88 -32.95
CA ASP A 175 14.06 -7.92 -33.74
C ASP A 175 14.61 -6.80 -32.86
N ILE A 176 13.83 -6.36 -31.86
CA ILE A 176 14.32 -5.42 -30.83
C ILE A 176 15.49 -6.03 -30.05
N ILE A 177 15.40 -7.31 -29.66
CA ILE A 177 16.50 -8.01 -28.95
C ILE A 177 17.76 -8.07 -29.82
N ARG A 178 17.62 -8.37 -31.12
CA ARG A 178 18.72 -8.39 -32.09
C ARG A 178 19.37 -7.01 -32.29
N GLN A 179 18.60 -5.94 -32.18
CA GLN A 179 19.04 -4.57 -32.43
C GLN A 179 19.48 -3.80 -31.17
N LEU A 180 19.43 -4.43 -29.99
CA LEU A 180 19.86 -3.78 -28.74
C LEU A 180 21.28 -3.21 -28.84
N SER A 181 21.46 -1.97 -28.41
CA SER A 181 22.81 -1.40 -28.29
C SER A 181 23.65 -2.20 -27.28
N ASP A 182 24.97 -2.04 -27.32
CA ASP A 182 25.87 -2.66 -26.33
C ASP A 182 25.57 -2.17 -24.90
N VAL A 183 25.13 -0.92 -24.75
CA VAL A 183 24.78 -0.33 -23.46
C VAL A 183 23.50 -0.97 -22.93
N ASP A 184 22.46 -1.06 -23.75
CA ASP A 184 21.17 -1.67 -23.37
C ASP A 184 21.31 -3.16 -23.10
N THR A 185 22.08 -3.87 -23.94
CA THR A 185 22.40 -5.29 -23.74
C THR A 185 23.02 -5.52 -22.36
N ARG A 186 23.96 -4.67 -21.92
CA ARG A 186 24.56 -4.79 -20.58
C ARG A 186 23.59 -4.42 -19.46
N ALA A 187 22.67 -3.48 -19.70
CA ALA A 187 21.65 -3.12 -18.73
C ALA A 187 20.65 -4.27 -18.51
N TYR A 188 20.07 -4.79 -19.59
CA TYR A 188 19.18 -5.95 -19.56
C TYR A 188 19.86 -7.21 -19.00
N TYR A 189 21.09 -7.50 -19.42
CA TYR A 189 21.84 -8.65 -18.91
C TYR A 189 22.00 -8.59 -17.39
N ARG A 190 22.32 -7.41 -16.82
CA ARG A 190 22.41 -7.21 -15.36
C ARG A 190 21.05 -7.32 -14.67
N GLY A 191 20.01 -6.71 -15.24
CA GLY A 191 18.65 -6.77 -14.69
C GLY A 191 18.10 -8.20 -14.61
N TYR A 192 18.41 -9.04 -15.59
CA TYR A 192 18.07 -10.47 -15.57
C TYR A 192 19.05 -11.34 -14.77
N GLY A 193 19.94 -10.76 -13.96
CA GLY A 193 20.82 -11.48 -13.03
C GLY A 193 22.15 -11.96 -13.63
N GLY A 194 22.52 -11.49 -14.81
CA GLY A 194 23.81 -11.78 -15.43
C GLY A 194 24.98 -11.11 -14.72
N THR A 195 25.97 -11.90 -14.28
CA THR A 195 27.12 -11.42 -13.52
C THR A 195 28.46 -11.49 -14.28
N ALA A 196 28.53 -12.23 -15.38
CA ALA A 196 29.77 -12.45 -16.12
C ALA A 196 30.09 -11.27 -17.05
N ASN A 197 31.08 -10.47 -16.66
CA ASN A 197 31.49 -9.30 -17.44
C ASN A 197 32.15 -9.65 -18.78
N ASN A 198 32.86 -10.78 -18.83
CA ASN A 198 33.64 -11.26 -19.97
C ASN A 198 32.84 -11.99 -21.07
N LEU A 199 31.52 -12.15 -20.90
CA LEU A 199 30.69 -12.69 -21.97
C LEU A 199 30.63 -11.72 -23.16
N SER A 200 30.76 -12.27 -24.37
CA SER A 200 30.56 -11.52 -25.60
C SER A 200 29.13 -10.98 -25.70
N MET A 201 28.92 -9.86 -26.40
CA MET A 201 27.59 -9.27 -26.57
C MET A 201 26.57 -10.27 -27.15
N PRO A 202 26.89 -11.09 -28.16
CA PRO A 202 25.98 -12.14 -28.64
C PRO A 202 25.54 -13.12 -27.54
N LYS A 203 26.45 -13.56 -26.66
CA LYS A 203 26.10 -14.45 -25.55
C LYS A 203 25.25 -13.77 -24.48
N LYS A 204 25.45 -12.46 -24.24
CA LYS A 204 24.59 -11.68 -23.35
C LYS A 204 23.18 -11.52 -23.93
N ARG A 205 23.04 -11.28 -25.24
CA ARG A 205 21.73 -11.23 -25.91
C ARG A 205 21.03 -12.59 -25.90
N GLU A 206 21.78 -13.68 -26.07
CA GLU A 206 21.24 -15.04 -25.91
C GLU A 206 20.68 -15.28 -24.50
N PHE A 207 21.39 -14.82 -23.47
CA PHE A 207 20.88 -14.88 -22.10
C PHE A 207 19.59 -14.06 -21.92
N ILE A 208 19.54 -12.83 -22.46
CA ILE A 208 18.36 -11.96 -22.41
C ILE A 208 17.16 -12.62 -23.12
N ARG A 209 17.38 -13.19 -24.30
CA ARG A 209 16.37 -13.92 -25.09
C ARG A 209 15.72 -15.03 -24.28
N VAL A 210 16.55 -15.86 -23.64
CA VAL A 210 16.08 -16.95 -22.77
C VAL A 210 15.30 -16.41 -21.57
N ALA A 211 15.76 -15.32 -20.94
CA ALA A 211 15.09 -14.69 -19.81
C ALA A 211 13.72 -14.11 -20.19
N VAL A 212 13.59 -13.50 -21.38
CA VAL A 212 12.33 -12.96 -21.91
C VAL A 212 11.36 -14.07 -22.34
N GLY A 213 11.84 -15.31 -22.50
CA GLY A 213 11.03 -16.43 -22.95
C GLY A 213 10.91 -16.56 -24.47
N CYS A 214 11.76 -15.89 -25.24
CA CYS A 214 11.80 -16.08 -26.69
C CYS A 214 12.45 -17.43 -27.03
N THR A 215 11.87 -18.19 -27.97
CA THR A 215 12.36 -19.53 -28.36
C THR A 215 13.18 -19.55 -29.65
N VAL A 216 13.07 -18.52 -30.49
CA VAL A 216 13.81 -18.37 -31.75
C VAL A 216 15.29 -18.06 -31.48
N GLU A 217 16.21 -18.69 -32.21
CA GLU A 217 17.65 -18.43 -32.08
C GLU A 217 18.07 -17.09 -32.73
N LEU A 218 19.09 -16.46 -32.14
CA LEU A 218 19.62 -15.15 -32.58
C LEU A 218 20.53 -15.24 -33.79
#